data_AF-E3NAC1-F1
#
_entry.id   AF-E3NAC1-F1
#
_cell.length_a   1.000
_cell.length_b   1.000
_cell.length_c   1.000
_cell.angle_alpha   90.00
_cell.angle_beta   90.00
_cell.angle_gamma   90.00
#
_symmetry.space_group_name_H-M   'P 1'
#
loop_
_entity.id
_entity.type
_entity.pdbx_description
1 polymer ?
#
loop_
_entity_poly.entity_id
_entity_poly.type
_entity_poly.pdbx_seq_one_letter_code
_entity_poly.pdbx_strand_id
1 'polypeptide(L)'
;MPVTEIKINFKDSDKPVDLKSGEVIKKCPAIARAIEADNGNWETEDTIVDAPIDIPFPQKSGEFLFSHILKYIKPAEDSWDTKPEDFPEANAMDLEELKSIIELANFLECTDFMHCIGFVIAKKVEVLSIEEIAAYFGVECKPEANFFDEADGWVHPPKEIFEGN
;
A
#
# COMPACT_ATOMS: atom_id res chain seq x y z
N MET A 1 0.44 -19.04 -22.30
CA MET A 1 -0.11 -17.71 -21.98
C MET A 1 0.42 -16.75 -23.02
N PRO A 2 -0.37 -15.77 -23.48
CA PRO A 2 0.12 -14.71 -24.37
C PRO A 2 1.23 -13.91 -23.67
N VAL A 3 2.10 -13.30 -24.47
CA VAL A 3 3.15 -12.41 -23.99
C VAL A 3 2.52 -11.05 -23.71
N THR A 4 2.64 -10.57 -22.48
CA THR A 4 2.28 -9.18 -22.14
C THR A 4 3.53 -8.48 -21.63
N GLU A 5 3.96 -7.45 -22.34
CA GLU A 5 5.12 -6.63 -22.01
C GLU A 5 4.71 -5.15 -22.00
N ILE A 6 4.98 -4.49 -20.88
CA ILE A 6 4.77 -3.05 -20.74
C ILE A 6 6.03 -2.38 -20.20
N LYS A 7 6.19 -1.11 -20.54
CA LYS A 7 7.26 -0.27 -20.01
C LYS A 7 6.72 0.62 -18.90
N ILE A 8 7.47 0.75 -17.81
CA ILE A 8 7.09 1.56 -16.65
C ILE A 8 8.17 2.60 -16.40
N ASN A 9 7.78 3.86 -16.31
CA ASN A 9 8.65 4.93 -15.85
C ASN A 9 8.41 5.16 -14.36
N PHE A 10 9.42 4.92 -13.54
CA PHE A 10 9.42 5.33 -12.14
C PHE A 10 10.01 6.71 -11.96
N LYS A 11 9.63 7.43 -10.90
CA LYS A 11 10.02 8.83 -10.69
C LYS A 11 11.53 9.06 -10.59
N ASP A 12 12.27 8.05 -10.17
CA ASP A 12 13.71 8.06 -9.89
C ASP A 12 14.49 7.14 -10.83
N SER A 13 13.86 6.64 -11.90
CA SER A 13 14.52 5.78 -12.87
C SER A 13 14.90 6.54 -14.14
N ASP A 14 16.15 6.41 -14.56
CA ASP A 14 16.66 7.01 -15.80
C ASP A 14 16.12 6.31 -17.06
N LYS A 15 15.64 5.08 -16.93
CA LYS A 15 15.16 4.26 -18.05
C LYS A 15 13.88 3.51 -17.68
N PRO A 16 12.97 3.29 -18.63
CA PRO A 16 11.81 2.46 -18.37
C PRO A 16 12.20 1.05 -17.91
N VAL A 17 11.45 0.52 -16.96
CA VAL A 17 11.54 -0.87 -16.49
C VAL A 17 10.51 -1.71 -17.24
N ASP A 18 10.94 -2.85 -17.76
CA ASP A 18 10.03 -3.78 -18.42
C ASP A 18 9.29 -4.66 -17.39
N LEU A 19 7.96 -4.65 -17.43
CA LEU A 19 7.12 -5.62 -16.73
C LEU A 19 6.58 -6.65 -17.73
N LYS A 20 7.10 -7.88 -17.64
CA LYS A 20 6.83 -8.98 -18.59
C LYS A 20 6.01 -10.11 -17.96
N SER A 21 4.95 -9.78 -17.21
CA SER A 21 4.11 -10.77 -16.55
C SER A 21 2.63 -10.37 -16.57
N GLY A 22 1.85 -11.06 -17.41
CA GLY A 22 0.40 -10.88 -17.47
C GLY A 22 -0.29 -11.20 -16.15
N GLU A 23 0.21 -12.16 -15.37
CA GLU A 23 -0.36 -12.49 -14.05
C GLU A 23 -0.17 -11.36 -13.03
N VAL A 24 1.02 -10.73 -13.03
CA VAL A 24 1.28 -9.54 -12.19
C VAL A 24 0.37 -8.39 -12.63
N ILE A 25 0.26 -8.15 -13.94
CA ILE A 25 -0.60 -7.10 -14.50
C ILE A 25 -2.06 -7.30 -14.08
N LYS A 26 -2.58 -8.53 -14.11
CA LYS A 26 -3.95 -8.84 -13.63
C LYS A 26 -4.17 -8.52 -12.16
N LYS A 27 -3.11 -8.50 -11.36
CA LYS A 27 -3.16 -8.10 -9.95
C LYS A 27 -3.02 -6.60 -9.73
N CYS A 28 -2.79 -5.81 -10.79
CA CYS A 28 -2.64 -4.37 -10.78
C CYS A 28 -3.76 -3.71 -11.62
N PRO A 29 -4.97 -3.51 -11.08
CA PRO A 29 -6.12 -3.01 -11.85
C PRO A 29 -5.87 -1.70 -12.60
N ALA A 30 -5.11 -0.76 -12.03
CA ALA A 30 -4.79 0.49 -12.70
C ALA A 30 -3.96 0.27 -13.99
N ILE A 31 -2.99 -0.64 -13.94
CA ILE A 31 -2.16 -1.03 -15.09
C ILE A 31 -3.00 -1.80 -16.12
N ALA A 32 -3.79 -2.77 -15.65
CA ALA A 32 -4.65 -3.57 -16.52
C ALA A 32 -5.58 -2.69 -17.36
N ARG A 33 -6.22 -1.68 -16.74
CA ARG A 33 -7.07 -0.72 -17.48
C ARG A 33 -6.30 0.16 -18.44
N ALA A 34 -5.06 0.54 -18.11
CA ALA A 34 -4.21 1.30 -19.03
C ALA A 34 -3.88 0.49 -20.28
N ILE A 35 -3.61 -0.81 -20.14
CA ILE A 35 -3.36 -1.73 -21.26
C ILE A 35 -4.65 -1.98 -22.04
N GLU A 36 -5.78 -2.17 -21.37
CA GLU A 36 -7.08 -2.45 -22.00
C GLU A 36 -7.54 -1.29 -22.90
N ALA A 37 -7.18 -0.05 -22.56
CA ALA A 37 -7.41 1.11 -23.41
C ALA A 37 -6.68 1.05 -24.76
N ASP A 38 -5.51 0.39 -24.81
CA ASP A 38 -4.72 0.17 -26.02
C ASP A 38 -5.11 -1.13 -26.74
N ASN A 39 -5.32 -2.22 -26.00
CA ASN A 39 -5.75 -3.51 -26.51
C ASN A 39 -6.75 -4.21 -25.57
N GLY A 40 -8.04 -4.21 -25.93
CA GLY A 40 -9.09 -4.89 -25.17
C GLY A 40 -8.96 -6.42 -25.07
N ASN A 41 -8.17 -7.05 -25.95
CA ASN A 41 -7.98 -8.51 -25.98
C ASN A 41 -6.65 -8.96 -25.34
N TRP A 42 -6.00 -8.09 -24.55
CA TRP A 42 -4.64 -8.32 -24.03
C TRP A 42 -4.47 -9.59 -23.19
N GLU A 43 -5.55 -10.14 -22.64
CA GLU A 43 -5.52 -11.40 -21.89
C GLU A 43 -5.44 -12.65 -22.77
N THR A 44 -5.80 -12.52 -24.05
CA THR A 44 -5.88 -13.63 -25.02
C THR A 44 -4.90 -13.49 -26.17
N GLU A 45 -4.33 -12.31 -26.38
CA GLU A 45 -3.43 -11.98 -27.48
C GLU A 45 -2.12 -11.37 -26.96
N ASP A 46 -1.03 -11.61 -27.70
CA ASP A 46 0.26 -10.98 -27.39
C ASP A 46 0.11 -9.45 -27.45
N THR A 47 0.54 -8.78 -26.38
CA THR A 47 0.36 -7.34 -26.20
C THR A 47 1.68 -6.73 -25.74
N ILE A 48 2.20 -5.80 -26.55
CA ILE A 48 3.39 -5.02 -26.25
C ILE A 48 2.97 -3.56 -26.22
N VAL A 49 3.03 -2.93 -25.05
CA VAL A 49 2.72 -1.51 -24.88
C VAL A 49 4.03 -0.73 -24.92
N ASP A 50 4.28 -0.04 -26.03
CA ASP A 50 5.52 0.69 -26.27
C ASP A 50 5.60 2.03 -25.53
N ALA A 51 4.45 2.68 -25.32
CA ALA A 51 4.35 3.91 -24.54
C ALA A 51 4.48 3.57 -23.04
N PRO A 52 5.50 4.09 -22.35
CA PRO A 52 5.66 3.79 -20.93
C PRO A 52 4.51 4.35 -20.08
N ILE A 53 4.12 3.61 -19.05
CA ILE A 53 3.19 4.08 -18.02
C ILE A 53 4.00 4.78 -16.93
N ASP A 54 3.67 6.03 -16.64
CA ASP A 54 4.32 6.80 -15.58
C ASP A 54 3.74 6.41 -14.21
N ILE A 55 4.61 5.96 -13.30
CA ILE A 55 4.30 5.65 -11.91
C ILE A 55 5.07 6.64 -11.02
N PRO A 56 4.40 7.53 -10.28
CA PRO A 56 5.03 8.59 -9.49
C PRO A 56 5.63 8.08 -8.16
N PHE A 57 6.20 6.88 -8.16
CA PHE A 57 6.79 6.21 -6.99
C PHE A 57 8.23 5.77 -7.29
N PRO A 58 9.06 5.53 -6.25
CA PRO A 58 10.41 5.01 -6.43
C PRO A 58 10.39 3.64 -7.13
N GLN A 59 11.38 3.38 -7.98
CA GLN A 59 11.57 2.09 -8.65
C GLN A 59 11.65 0.93 -7.65
N LYS A 60 12.34 1.11 -6.53
CA LYS A 60 12.47 0.10 -5.47
C LYS A 60 11.10 -0.36 -4.94
N SER A 61 10.15 0.55 -4.79
CA SER A 61 8.79 0.21 -4.34
C SER A 61 8.04 -0.61 -5.39
N GLY A 62 8.19 -0.27 -6.67
CA GLY A 62 7.60 -1.02 -7.78
C GLY A 62 8.18 -2.42 -7.92
N GLU A 63 9.50 -2.54 -7.90
CA GLU A 63 10.19 -3.83 -7.95
C GLU A 63 9.76 -4.73 -6.79
N PHE A 64 9.63 -4.16 -5.59
CA PHE A 64 9.13 -4.90 -4.43
C PHE A 64 7.71 -5.41 -4.66
N LEU A 65 6.78 -4.53 -5.06
CA LEU A 65 5.38 -4.91 -5.29
C LEU A 65 5.28 -6.00 -6.36
N PHE A 66 5.89 -5.81 -7.53
CA PHE A 66 5.80 -6.77 -8.63
C PHE A 66 6.44 -8.12 -8.29
N SER A 67 7.47 -8.14 -7.44
CA SER A 67 8.16 -9.36 -7.01
C SER A 67 7.37 -10.17 -5.95
N HIS A 68 6.37 -9.58 -5.29
CA HIS A 68 5.69 -10.19 -4.15
C HIS A 68 4.16 -10.26 -4.28
N ILE A 69 3.55 -9.54 -5.23
CA ILE A 69 2.08 -9.49 -5.40
C ILE A 69 1.42 -10.84 -5.69
N LEU A 70 2.17 -11.78 -6.28
CA LEU A 70 1.69 -13.16 -6.51
C LEU A 70 2.00 -14.10 -5.33
N LYS A 71 2.92 -13.71 -4.44
CA LYS A 71 3.39 -14.55 -3.32
C LYS A 71 2.59 -14.30 -2.04
N TYR A 72 2.30 -13.03 -1.76
CA TYR A 72 1.65 -12.63 -0.51
C TYR A 72 0.16 -12.93 -0.56
N ILE A 73 -0.32 -13.60 0.48
CA ILE A 73 -1.72 -13.98 0.64
C ILE A 73 -2.35 -13.03 1.64
N LYS A 74 -3.48 -12.41 1.26
CA LYS A 74 -4.25 -11.52 2.13
C LYS A 74 -4.52 -12.22 3.48
N PRO A 75 -4.21 -11.58 4.62
CA PRO A 75 -4.65 -12.05 5.93
C PRO A 75 -6.17 -12.27 5.95
N ALA A 76 -6.64 -13.43 6.39
CA ALA A 76 -8.08 -13.65 6.53
C ALA A 76 -8.64 -12.78 7.66
N GLU A 77 -9.84 -12.22 7.45
CA GLU A 77 -10.42 -11.18 8.31
C GLU A 77 -10.58 -11.60 9.78
N ASP A 78 -10.80 -12.90 10.03
CA ASP A 78 -10.96 -13.48 11.36
C ASP A 78 -9.80 -14.42 11.77
N SER A 79 -8.64 -14.34 11.10
CA SER A 79 -7.51 -15.19 11.42
C SER A 79 -6.60 -14.57 12.47
N TRP A 80 -6.48 -15.28 13.60
CA TRP A 80 -5.47 -15.02 14.63
C TRP A 80 -4.12 -15.70 14.32
N ASP A 81 -4.06 -16.46 13.23
CA ASP A 81 -2.89 -17.27 12.87
C ASP A 81 -1.92 -16.53 11.94
N THR A 82 -2.36 -15.46 11.27
CA THR A 82 -1.47 -14.65 10.42
C THR A 82 -0.45 -13.90 11.26
N LYS A 83 0.82 -13.98 10.86
CA LYS A 83 1.93 -13.37 11.58
C LYS A 83 2.85 -12.58 10.63
N PRO A 84 3.62 -11.61 11.14
CA PRO A 84 4.58 -10.87 10.31
C PRO A 84 5.56 -11.77 9.57
N GLU A 85 5.89 -12.95 10.11
CA GLU A 85 6.78 -13.93 9.48
C GLU A 85 6.21 -14.53 8.18
N ASP A 86 4.90 -14.43 7.95
CA ASP A 86 4.26 -14.83 6.68
C ASP A 86 4.60 -13.84 5.55
N PHE A 87 5.14 -12.66 5.88
CA PHE A 87 5.54 -11.59 4.96
C PHE A 87 7.01 -11.19 5.20
N PRO A 88 7.98 -12.11 5.05
CA PRO A 88 9.32 -11.94 5.60
C PRO A 88 10.08 -10.75 5.02
N GLU A 89 9.95 -10.47 3.72
CA GLU A 89 10.63 -9.35 3.08
C GLU A 89 10.05 -8.00 3.52
N ALA A 90 8.72 -7.89 3.66
CA ALA A 90 8.07 -6.71 4.23
C ALA A 90 8.39 -6.55 5.72
N ASN A 91 8.44 -7.65 6.48
CA ASN A 91 8.73 -7.62 7.91
C ASN A 91 10.19 -7.18 8.19
N ALA A 92 11.11 -7.41 7.26
CA ALA A 92 12.49 -6.94 7.37
C ALA A 92 12.66 -5.43 7.08
N MET A 93 11.68 -4.79 6.46
CA MET A 93 11.71 -3.35 6.12
C MET A 93 11.33 -2.46 7.29
N ASP A 94 11.75 -1.20 7.22
CA ASP A 94 11.29 -0.17 8.13
C ASP A 94 9.93 0.43 7.73
N LEU A 95 9.36 1.27 8.61
CA LEU A 95 8.04 1.86 8.40
C LEU A 95 7.99 2.87 7.23
N GLU A 96 9.09 3.55 6.92
CA GLU A 96 9.17 4.52 5.81
C GLU A 96 9.20 3.79 4.46
N GLU A 97 9.96 2.70 4.37
CA GLU A 97 9.98 1.82 3.19
C GLU A 97 8.58 1.22 2.95
N LEU A 98 7.94 0.71 4.00
CA LEU A 98 6.60 0.14 3.92
C LEU A 98 5.53 1.17 3.56
N LYS A 99 5.67 2.42 4.02
CA LYS A 99 4.79 3.53 3.67
C LYS A 99 4.79 3.79 2.15
N SER A 100 5.97 3.87 1.54
CA SER A 100 6.07 4.04 0.08
C SER A 100 5.45 2.85 -0.69
N ILE A 101 5.57 1.63 -0.17
CA ILE A 101 5.02 0.42 -0.79
C ILE A 101 3.49 0.37 -0.67
N ILE A 102 2.91 0.69 0.49
CA ILE A 102 1.45 0.66 0.67
C ILE A 102 0.76 1.78 -0.13
N GLU A 103 1.38 2.95 -0.22
CA GLU A 103 0.88 4.06 -1.06
C GLU A 103 0.90 3.67 -2.55
N LEU A 104 1.96 2.99 -3.02
CA LEU A 104 2.00 2.45 -4.37
C LEU A 104 0.94 1.37 -4.60
N ALA A 105 0.76 0.46 -3.63
CA ALA A 105 -0.27 -0.59 -3.73
C ALA A 105 -1.67 0.01 -3.83
N ASN A 106 -1.95 1.08 -3.08
CA ASN A 106 -3.19 1.84 -3.20
C ASN A 106 -3.30 2.54 -4.56
N PHE A 107 -2.24 3.19 -5.04
CA PHE A 107 -2.21 3.85 -6.36
C PHE A 107 -2.49 2.87 -7.52
N LEU A 108 -1.98 1.65 -7.44
CA LEU A 108 -2.20 0.60 -8.43
C LEU A 108 -3.46 -0.22 -8.21
N GLU A 109 -4.20 0.07 -7.13
CA GLU A 109 -5.43 -0.63 -6.70
C GLU A 109 -5.22 -2.12 -6.36
N CYS A 110 -4.04 -2.46 -5.85
CA CYS A 110 -3.66 -3.82 -5.45
C CYS A 110 -4.18 -4.14 -4.03
N THR A 111 -5.49 -4.15 -3.81
CA THR A 111 -6.13 -4.21 -2.48
C THR A 111 -5.65 -5.38 -1.60
N ASP A 112 -5.56 -6.59 -2.13
CA ASP A 112 -5.11 -7.75 -1.35
C ASP A 112 -3.66 -7.57 -0.86
N PHE A 113 -2.78 -7.07 -1.75
CA PHE A 113 -1.41 -6.77 -1.40
C PHE A 113 -1.29 -5.61 -0.42
N MET A 114 -2.12 -4.57 -0.60
CA MET A 114 -2.24 -3.45 0.34
C MET A 114 -2.58 -3.94 1.75
N HIS A 115 -3.48 -4.91 1.89
CA HIS A 115 -3.81 -5.51 3.20
C HIS A 115 -2.64 -6.28 3.81
N CYS A 116 -1.85 -7.00 3.01
CA CYS A 116 -0.64 -7.67 3.50
C CYS A 116 0.35 -6.67 4.09
N ILE A 117 0.63 -5.58 3.36
CA ILE A 117 1.55 -4.54 3.82
C ILE A 117 0.98 -3.78 5.02
N GLY A 118 -0.32 -3.46 4.99
CA GLY A 118 -1.02 -2.83 6.11
C GLY A 118 -0.98 -3.66 7.39
N PHE A 119 -1.08 -4.98 7.28
CA PHE A 119 -0.92 -5.89 8.41
C PHE A 119 0.49 -5.81 9.03
N VAL A 120 1.54 -5.84 8.20
CA VAL A 120 2.93 -5.72 8.68
C VAL A 120 3.17 -4.35 9.33
N ILE A 121 2.66 -3.27 8.74
CA ILE A 121 2.72 -1.92 9.32
C ILE A 121 2.01 -1.90 10.67
N ALA A 122 0.79 -2.43 10.78
CA ALA A 122 0.03 -2.46 12.03
C ALA A 122 0.81 -3.16 13.14
N LYS A 123 1.44 -4.30 12.83
CA LYS A 123 2.25 -5.06 13.80
C LYS A 123 3.51 -4.32 14.24
N LYS A 124 4.12 -3.52 13.36
CA LYS A 124 5.26 -2.65 13.72
C LYS A 124 4.82 -1.43 14.54
N VAL A 125 3.64 -0.89 14.27
CA VAL A 125 3.07 0.26 15.00
C VAL A 125 2.63 -0.14 16.41
N GLU A 126 2.17 -1.39 16.61
CA GLU A 126 1.75 -1.92 17.93
C GLU A 126 2.81 -1.80 19.05
N VAL A 127 4.10 -1.72 18.70
CA VAL A 127 5.20 -1.65 19.68
C VAL A 127 5.75 -0.24 19.91
N LEU A 128 5.21 0.77 19.21
CA LEU A 128 5.67 2.16 19.29
C LEU A 128 4.96 2.95 20.39
N SER A 129 5.59 4.03 20.85
CA SER A 129 4.93 5.00 21.73
C SER A 129 3.89 5.84 20.96
N ILE A 130 2.95 6.47 21.68
CA ILE A 130 1.93 7.34 21.07
C ILE A 130 2.57 8.47 20.25
N GLU A 131 3.69 9.02 20.72
CA GLU A 131 4.44 10.09 20.04
C GLU A 131 5.08 9.58 18.73
N GLU A 132 5.65 8.37 18.75
CA GLU A 132 6.22 7.73 17.55
C GLU A 132 5.13 7.40 16.52
N ILE A 133 3.97 6.91 16.97
CA ILE A 133 2.78 6.67 16.14
C ILE A 133 2.33 7.98 15.51
N ALA A 134 2.19 9.05 16.30
CA ALA A 134 1.76 10.35 15.84
C ALA A 134 2.72 10.93 14.79
N ALA A 135 4.03 10.84 15.05
CA ALA A 135 5.07 11.26 14.11
C ALA A 135 4.98 10.48 12.78
N TYR A 136 4.80 9.16 12.84
CA TYR A 136 4.66 8.31 11.65
C TYR A 136 3.47 8.71 10.76
N PHE A 137 2.32 8.98 11.38
CA PHE A 137 1.12 9.43 10.68
C PHE A 137 1.13 10.92 10.32
N GLY A 138 2.16 11.67 10.74
CA GLY A 138 2.25 13.11 10.51
C GLY A 138 1.19 13.92 11.25
N VAL A 139 0.71 13.41 12.39
CA VAL A 139 -0.30 14.06 13.22
C VAL A 139 0.34 14.64 14.48
N GLU A 140 -0.22 15.74 14.99
CA GLU A 140 0.22 16.32 16.25
C GLU A 140 -0.21 15.43 17.42
N CYS A 141 0.77 14.99 18.22
CA CYS A 141 0.50 14.34 19.50
C CYS A 141 0.06 15.40 20.51
N LYS A 142 -1.24 15.63 20.62
CA LYS A 142 -1.79 16.52 21.63
C LYS A 142 -1.59 15.89 23.02
N PRO A 143 -1.25 16.67 24.05
CA PRO A 143 -1.21 16.16 25.42
C PRO A 143 -2.58 15.55 25.76
N GLU A 144 -2.59 14.56 26.67
CA GLU A 144 -3.84 14.06 27.25
C GLU A 144 -4.61 15.26 27.82
N ALA A 145 -5.64 15.70 27.10
CA ALA A 145 -6.69 16.48 27.72
C ALA A 145 -7.57 15.48 28.46
N ASN A 146 -8.27 15.94 29.51
CA ASN A 146 -9.34 15.18 30.15
C ASN A 146 -10.54 15.08 29.18
N PHE A 147 -10.36 14.43 28.02
CA PHE A 147 -11.43 14.09 27.09
C PHE A 147 -12.39 13.05 27.69
N PHE A 148 -11.95 12.40 28.76
CA PHE A 148 -12.63 11.32 29.48
C PHE A 148 -12.41 11.52 30.99
N ASP A 149 -13.03 12.54 31.58
CA ASP A 149 -13.10 12.64 33.04
C ASP A 149 -14.10 11.59 33.56
N GLU A 150 -13.62 10.61 34.35
CA GLU A 150 -14.47 9.58 34.95
C GLU A 150 -15.57 10.19 35.84
N ALA A 151 -15.40 11.44 36.32
CA ALA A 151 -16.42 12.15 37.09
C ALA A 151 -17.64 12.60 36.26
N ASP A 152 -17.51 12.73 34.93
CA ASP A 152 -18.56 13.25 34.06
C ASP A 152 -19.57 12.18 33.61
N GLY A 153 -19.31 10.90 33.90
CA GLY A 153 -20.26 9.79 33.73
C GLY A 153 -20.67 9.46 32.29
N TRP A 154 -20.35 10.33 31.33
CA TRP A 154 -20.53 10.16 29.89
C TRP A 154 -19.37 10.81 29.13
N VAL A 155 -18.85 10.10 28.14
CA VAL A 155 -17.82 10.60 27.22
C VAL A 155 -18.42 11.72 26.37
N HIS A 156 -18.28 12.97 26.82
CA HIS A 156 -18.53 14.13 25.98
C HIS A 156 -17.21 14.80 25.62
N PRO A 157 -16.95 15.10 24.34
CA PRO A 157 -15.80 15.93 23.98
C PRO A 157 -15.91 17.27 24.72
N PRO A 158 -14.76 17.86 25.13
CA PRO A 158 -14.72 19.14 25.84
C PRO A 158 -15.55 20.20 25.12
N LYS A 159 -16.30 20.98 25.91
CA LYS A 159 -17.27 21.96 25.43
C LYS A 159 -16.64 22.98 24.47
N GLU A 160 -15.36 23.28 24.67
CA GLU A 160 -14.58 24.22 23.86
C GLU A 160 -14.46 23.79 22.38
N ILE A 161 -14.70 22.51 22.05
CA ILE A 161 -14.69 22.00 20.67
C ILE A 161 -15.93 22.47 19.88
N PHE A 162 -17.04 22.77 20.56
CA PHE A 162 -18.33 23.10 19.93
C PHE A 162 -18.66 24.60 19.93
N GLU A 163 -17.86 25.43 20.61
CA GLU A 163 -18.09 26.88 20.73
C GLU A 163 -17.47 27.69 19.56
N GLY A 164 -17.02 27.01 18.49
CA GLY A 164 -16.38 27.60 17.32
C GLY A 164 -17.23 27.71 16.04
N ASN A 165 -18.57 27.64 16.11
CA ASN A 165 -19.47 27.84 14.96
C ASN A 165 -20.36 29.08 15.13
#